data_AF-A0A938EJG8-F1
#
_entry.id   AF-A0A938EJG8-F1
#
_cell.length_a   1.000
_cell.length_b   1.000
_cell.length_c   1.000
_cell.angle_alpha   90.00
_cell.angle_beta   90.00
_cell.angle_gamma   90.00
#
_symmetry.space_group_name_H-M   'P 1'
#
loop_
_entity.id
_entity.type
_entity.pdbx_description
1 polymer ?
#
loop_
_entity_poly.entity_id
_entity_poly.type
_entity_poly.pdbx_seq_one_letter_code
_entity_poly.pdbx_strand_id
1 'polypeptide(L)'
;MLSIVTPGQGSQIAGMLSPWLVGDQNIKLTNLFSSVAGIDLGELGTKASQDEITETDIAQPLLTTLALISANALKLKKRKIVFAGHSVGEFSSCSLAGYFSATDAIRLVATRGKAMAMAATKNATGMSAILGGDKNTVINQILKT
;
A
#
# COMPACT_ATOMS: atom_id res chain seq x y z
N MET A 1 15.61 19.48 -0.28
CA MET A 1 14.36 18.93 -0.85
C MET A 1 14.31 17.46 -0.46
N LEU A 2 13.18 16.94 -0.03
CA LEU A 2 13.02 15.51 0.25
C LEU A 2 12.13 14.87 -0.82
N SER A 3 12.41 13.63 -1.17
CA SER A 3 11.52 12.79 -1.96
C SER A 3 11.04 11.65 -1.08
N ILE A 4 9.73 11.51 -0.93
CA ILE A 4 9.10 10.42 -0.18
C ILE A 4 8.48 9.48 -1.20
N VAL A 5 8.98 8.25 -1.23
CA VAL A 5 8.50 7.22 -2.15
C VAL A 5 7.85 6.11 -1.34
N THR A 6 6.58 5.84 -1.63
CA THR A 6 5.80 4.80 -0.95
C THR A 6 5.74 3.54 -1.81
N PRO A 7 6.20 2.38 -1.30
CA PRO A 7 6.24 1.14 -2.08
C PRO A 7 4.83 0.59 -2.35
N GLY A 8 4.75 -0.31 -3.31
CA GLY A 8 3.52 -1.04 -3.64
C GLY A 8 3.45 -2.42 -2.98
N GLN A 9 2.47 -3.21 -3.41
CA GLN A 9 2.32 -4.62 -3.02
C GLN A 9 3.57 -5.44 -3.38
N GLY A 10 3.91 -6.41 -2.54
CA GLY A 10 5.16 -7.18 -2.56
C GLY A 10 6.20 -6.69 -1.55
N SER A 11 5.94 -5.57 -0.86
CA SER A 11 6.82 -5.02 0.18
C SER A 11 6.39 -5.35 1.61
N GLN A 12 5.23 -6.00 1.79
CA GLN A 12 4.71 -6.36 3.10
C GLN A 12 5.54 -7.46 3.77
N ILE A 13 5.74 -7.34 5.08
CA ILE A 13 6.47 -8.31 5.91
C ILE A 13 5.63 -8.62 7.15
N ALA A 14 5.58 -9.88 7.58
CA ALA A 14 4.87 -10.27 8.80
C ALA A 14 5.32 -9.42 10.00
N GLY A 15 4.34 -8.91 10.77
CA GLY A 15 4.60 -8.03 11.91
C GLY A 15 5.04 -6.60 11.57
N MET A 16 4.91 -6.15 10.31
CA MET A 16 5.43 -4.85 9.88
C MET A 16 4.84 -3.63 10.60
N LEU A 17 3.67 -3.72 11.25
CA LEU A 17 3.12 -2.60 12.02
C LEU A 17 3.68 -2.53 13.45
N SER A 18 4.23 -3.62 14.00
CA SER A 18 4.66 -3.69 15.40
C SER A 18 5.60 -2.56 15.83
N PRO A 19 6.63 -2.17 15.05
CA PRO A 19 7.51 -1.06 15.42
C PRO A 19 6.84 0.32 15.40
N TRP A 20 5.68 0.43 14.76
CA TRP A 20 4.99 1.69 14.50
C TRP A 20 3.76 1.91 15.38
N LEU A 21 3.26 0.86 16.03
CA LEU A 21 2.18 0.95 17.02
C LEU A 21 2.70 1.37 18.40
N VAL A 22 3.53 2.42 18.41
CA VAL A 22 4.08 3.03 19.61
C VAL A 22 3.34 4.34 19.87
N GLY A 23 2.75 4.46 21.06
CA GLY A 23 2.00 5.64 21.50
C GLY A 23 0.58 5.75 20.96
N ASP A 24 -0.24 6.55 21.65
CA ASP A 24 -1.69 6.63 21.44
C ASP A 24 -2.10 7.04 20.04
N GLN A 25 -1.31 7.89 19.36
CA GLN A 25 -1.69 8.44 18.07
C GLN A 25 -1.77 7.36 16.99
N ASN A 26 -0.71 6.54 16.84
CA ASN A 26 -0.68 5.53 15.80
C ASN A 26 -1.67 4.39 16.09
N ILE A 27 -1.87 4.03 17.35
CA ILE A 27 -2.90 3.06 17.75
C ILE A 27 -4.31 3.57 17.38
N LYS A 28 -4.64 4.83 17.69
CA LYS A 28 -5.93 5.44 17.34
C LYS A 28 -6.14 5.52 15.82
N LEU A 29 -5.11 5.89 15.06
CA LEU A 29 -5.17 5.93 13.60
C LEU A 29 -5.39 4.53 13.02
N THR A 30 -4.65 3.53 13.47
CA THR A 30 -4.82 2.14 13.00
C THR A 30 -6.23 1.63 13.30
N ASN A 31 -6.78 1.88 14.48
CA ASN A 31 -8.16 1.48 14.82
C ASN A 31 -9.21 2.18 13.95
N LEU A 32 -9.01 3.48 13.66
CA LEU A 32 -9.85 4.22 12.73
C LEU A 32 -9.77 3.61 11.32
N PHE A 33 -8.56 3.30 10.84
CA PHE A 33 -8.36 2.69 9.53
C PHE A 33 -8.95 1.29 9.45
N SER A 34 -8.85 0.48 10.52
CA SER A 34 -9.52 -0.83 10.60
C SER A 34 -11.02 -0.69 10.40
N SER A 35 -11.64 0.28 11.08
CA SER A 35 -13.07 0.57 10.97
C SER A 35 -13.46 1.00 9.55
N VAL A 36 -12.62 1.80 8.87
CA VAL A 36 -12.86 2.26 7.50
C VAL A 36 -12.66 1.15 6.47
N ALA A 37 -11.64 0.29 6.64
CA ALA A 37 -11.34 -0.81 5.73
C ALA A 37 -12.31 -2.01 5.92
N GLY A 38 -12.87 -2.14 7.13
CA GLY A 38 -13.72 -3.25 7.53
C GLY A 38 -12.94 -4.53 7.86
N ILE A 39 -11.66 -4.41 8.21
CA ILE A 39 -10.77 -5.51 8.63
C ILE A 39 -9.87 -5.03 9.77
N ASP A 40 -9.41 -5.94 10.64
CA ASP A 40 -8.54 -5.58 11.76
C ASP A 40 -7.07 -5.42 11.30
N LEU A 41 -6.71 -4.20 10.90
CA LEU A 41 -5.37 -3.86 10.44
C LEU A 41 -4.32 -3.95 11.56
N GLY A 42 -4.72 -3.81 12.82
CA GLY A 42 -3.82 -3.95 13.96
C GLY A 42 -3.40 -5.40 14.14
N GLU A 43 -4.37 -6.31 14.15
CA GLU A 43 -4.12 -7.76 14.24
C GLU A 43 -3.35 -8.26 13.00
N LEU A 44 -3.83 -7.92 11.80
CA LEU A 44 -3.20 -8.31 10.53
C LEU A 44 -1.76 -7.78 10.43
N GLY A 45 -1.52 -6.56 10.88
CA GLY A 45 -0.21 -5.93 10.82
C GLY A 45 0.80 -6.39 11.86
N THR A 46 0.36 -7.11 12.90
CA THR A 46 1.24 -7.52 14.02
C THR A 46 1.35 -9.02 14.21
N LYS A 47 0.31 -9.79 13.88
CA LYS A 47 0.25 -11.23 14.18
C LYS A 47 -0.04 -12.14 12.99
N ALA A 48 -0.63 -11.62 11.91
CA ALA A 48 -0.94 -12.45 10.75
C ALA A 48 0.33 -12.95 10.04
N SER A 49 0.18 -14.09 9.37
CA SER A 49 1.24 -14.73 8.60
C SER A 49 1.59 -13.95 7.33
N GLN A 50 2.75 -14.25 6.75
CA GLN A 50 3.19 -13.64 5.49
C GLN A 50 2.21 -13.91 4.34
N ASP A 51 1.60 -15.09 4.32
CA ASP A 51 0.66 -15.50 3.27
C ASP A 51 -0.64 -14.68 3.38
N GLU A 52 -1.21 -14.58 4.59
CA GLU A 52 -2.42 -13.79 4.84
C GLU A 52 -2.24 -12.32 4.45
N ILE A 53 -1.12 -11.68 4.83
CA ILE A 53 -0.90 -10.27 4.51
C ILE A 53 -0.58 -10.03 3.03
N THR A 54 -0.35 -11.10 2.26
CA THR A 54 -0.08 -11.03 0.81
C THR A 54 -1.36 -11.08 -0.02
N GLU A 55 -2.48 -11.52 0.57
CA GLU A 55 -3.80 -11.44 -0.07
C GLU A 55 -4.13 -10.00 -0.44
N THR A 56 -4.57 -9.78 -1.68
CA THR A 56 -4.59 -8.43 -2.29
C THR A 56 -5.55 -7.47 -1.58
N ASP A 57 -6.65 -7.98 -1.03
CA ASP A 57 -7.62 -7.22 -0.26
C ASP A 57 -7.15 -6.88 1.17
N ILE A 58 -6.17 -7.60 1.69
CA ILE A 58 -5.48 -7.33 2.96
C ILE A 58 -4.25 -6.43 2.74
N ALA A 59 -3.39 -6.80 1.79
CA ALA A 59 -2.11 -6.15 1.52
C ALA A 59 -2.26 -4.66 1.25
N GLN A 60 -3.27 -4.28 0.45
CA GLN A 60 -3.48 -2.89 0.05
C GLN A 60 -3.78 -1.95 1.22
N PRO A 61 -4.85 -2.15 2.01
CA PRO A 61 -5.11 -1.29 3.17
C PRO A 61 -4.02 -1.39 4.24
N LEU A 62 -3.35 -2.54 4.37
CA LEU A 62 -2.29 -2.71 5.36
C LEU A 62 -1.01 -1.92 5.01
N LEU A 63 -0.57 -1.94 3.74
CA LEU A 63 0.56 -1.15 3.25
C LEU A 63 0.27 0.35 3.29
N THR A 64 -0.96 0.76 2.95
CA THR A 64 -1.37 2.17 3.06
C THR A 64 -1.38 2.63 4.50
N THR A 65 -1.86 1.79 5.44
CA THR A 65 -1.80 2.07 6.88
C THR A 65 -0.38 2.26 7.35
N LEU A 66 0.53 1.33 7.02
CA LEU A 66 1.94 1.42 7.39
C LEU A 66 2.56 2.75 6.90
N ALA A 67 2.35 3.11 5.63
CA ALA A 67 2.89 4.32 5.05
C ALA A 67 2.39 5.59 5.78
N LEU A 68 1.11 5.64 6.13
CA LEU A 68 0.51 6.81 6.78
C LEU A 68 0.93 6.95 8.24
N ILE A 69 0.96 5.85 9.02
CA ILE A 69 1.35 5.92 10.43
C ILE A 69 2.85 6.11 10.61
N SER A 70 3.68 5.55 9.73
CA SER A 70 5.14 5.72 9.77
C SER A 70 5.57 7.12 9.38
N ALA A 71 4.85 7.79 8.47
CA ALA A 71 5.12 9.16 8.07
C ALA A 71 5.03 10.17 9.23
N ASN A 72 4.28 9.86 10.31
CA ASN A 72 4.23 10.69 11.51
C ASN A 72 5.62 10.89 12.14
N ALA A 73 6.49 9.89 12.08
CA ALA A 73 7.85 9.96 12.60
C ALA A 73 8.72 10.99 11.85
N LEU A 74 8.40 11.27 10.59
CA LEU A 74 9.17 12.16 9.74
C LEU A 74 8.94 13.66 10.02
N LYS A 75 7.88 14.00 10.79
CA LYS A 75 7.54 15.38 11.19
C LYS A 75 7.63 16.38 10.02
N LEU A 76 6.96 16.07 8.92
CA LEU A 76 7.10 16.68 7.58
C LEU A 76 6.79 18.19 7.45
N LYS A 77 6.65 18.94 8.55
CA LYS A 77 6.29 20.37 8.53
C LYS A 77 7.37 21.21 7.83
N LYS A 78 6.92 22.15 6.99
CA LYS A 78 7.73 23.24 6.38
C LYS A 78 8.87 22.79 5.44
N ARG A 79 8.77 21.63 4.78
CA ARG A 79 9.77 21.15 3.82
C ARG A 79 9.19 21.11 2.39
N LYS A 80 10.00 21.46 1.39
CA LYS A 80 9.70 21.13 -0.02
C LYS A 80 9.85 19.61 -0.19
N ILE A 81 8.72 18.91 -0.33
CA ILE A 81 8.65 17.46 -0.44
C ILE A 81 8.01 17.10 -1.78
N VAL A 82 8.61 16.15 -2.48
CA VAL A 82 8.04 15.49 -3.64
C VAL A 82 7.56 14.11 -3.21
N PHE A 83 6.36 13.71 -3.63
CA PHE A 83 5.77 12.41 -3.32
C PHE A 83 5.64 11.59 -4.60
N ALA A 84 5.89 10.28 -4.49
CA ALA A 84 5.63 9.32 -5.55
C ALA A 84 5.28 7.96 -4.93
N GLY A 85 4.41 7.20 -5.57
CA GLY A 85 4.07 5.87 -5.11
C GLY A 85 3.98 4.88 -6.25
N HIS A 86 4.28 3.62 -5.97
CA HIS A 86 4.14 2.54 -6.94
C HIS A 86 2.81 1.82 -6.72
N SER A 87 1.90 1.85 -7.70
CA SER A 87 0.59 1.17 -7.63
C SER A 87 -0.18 1.59 -6.37
N VAL A 88 -0.46 0.68 -5.43
CA VAL A 88 -1.16 1.02 -4.18
C VAL A 88 -0.45 2.10 -3.34
N GLY A 89 0.88 2.21 -3.44
CA GLY A 89 1.63 3.26 -2.75
C GLY A 89 1.19 4.67 -3.17
N GLU A 90 0.72 4.85 -4.41
CA GLU A 90 0.31 6.16 -4.92
C GLU A 90 -0.80 6.79 -4.05
N PHE A 91 -1.70 5.97 -3.50
CA PHE A 91 -2.76 6.45 -2.61
C PHE A 91 -2.21 7.04 -1.30
N SER A 92 -1.21 6.40 -0.71
CA SER A 92 -0.53 6.92 0.48
C SER A 92 0.21 8.22 0.15
N SER A 93 0.88 8.28 -1.00
CA SER A 93 1.59 9.47 -1.46
C SER A 93 0.67 10.66 -1.70
N CYS A 94 -0.46 10.45 -2.38
CA CYS A 94 -1.46 11.50 -2.59
C CYS A 94 -2.07 12.01 -1.28
N SER A 95 -2.31 11.10 -0.32
CA SER A 95 -2.77 11.48 1.02
C SER A 95 -1.74 12.31 1.78
N LEU A 96 -0.47 11.90 1.78
CA LEU A 96 0.63 12.65 2.41
C LEU A 96 0.88 14.01 1.74
N ALA A 97 0.61 14.11 0.44
CA ALA A 97 0.66 15.37 -0.32
C ALA A 97 -0.58 16.27 -0.08
N GLY A 98 -1.62 15.77 0.60
CA GLY A 98 -2.81 16.54 0.98
C GLY A 98 -3.93 16.57 -0.07
N TYR A 99 -3.89 15.71 -1.09
CA TYR A 99 -4.95 15.65 -2.12
C TYR A 99 -6.25 15.03 -1.59
N PHE A 100 -6.16 14.10 -0.65
CA PHE A 100 -7.31 13.54 0.06
C PHE A 100 -6.93 13.10 1.46
N SER A 101 -7.93 12.86 2.31
CA SER A 101 -7.69 12.47 3.71
C SER A 101 -7.09 11.07 3.82
N ALA A 102 -6.41 10.80 4.94
CA ALA A 102 -5.93 9.46 5.26
C ALA A 102 -7.07 8.42 5.28
N THR A 103 -8.24 8.79 5.78
CA THR A 103 -9.43 7.93 5.79
C THR A 103 -9.97 7.67 4.38
N ASP A 104 -9.93 8.64 3.47
CA ASP A 104 -10.34 8.43 2.09
C ASP A 104 -9.36 7.54 1.35
N ALA A 105 -8.06 7.70 1.61
CA ALA A 105 -7.01 6.80 1.10
C ALA A 105 -7.32 5.35 1.48
N ILE A 106 -7.57 5.08 2.76
CA ILE A 106 -7.89 3.75 3.28
C ILE A 106 -9.18 3.20 2.66
N ARG A 107 -10.23 4.02 2.55
CA ARG A 107 -11.49 3.61 1.92
C ARG A 107 -11.28 3.20 0.46
N LEU A 108 -10.55 4.03 -0.31
CA LEU A 108 -10.25 3.77 -1.71
C LEU A 108 -9.45 2.47 -1.90
N VAL A 109 -8.38 2.27 -1.13
CA VAL A 109 -7.55 1.06 -1.28
C VAL A 109 -8.23 -0.20 -0.77
N ALA A 110 -9.11 -0.11 0.23
CA ALA A 110 -9.93 -1.24 0.66
C ALA A 110 -10.92 -1.67 -0.43
N THR A 111 -11.60 -0.71 -1.09
CA THR A 111 -12.46 -0.99 -2.25
C THR A 111 -11.64 -1.55 -3.42
N ARG A 112 -10.49 -0.94 -3.72
CA ARG A 112 -9.59 -1.37 -4.79
C ARG A 112 -9.07 -2.80 -4.55
N GLY A 113 -8.60 -3.11 -3.34
CA GLY A 113 -8.09 -4.43 -2.97
C GLY A 113 -9.13 -5.52 -3.17
N LYS A 114 -10.36 -5.31 -2.65
CA LYS A 114 -11.48 -6.23 -2.84
C LYS A 114 -11.83 -6.42 -4.32
N ALA A 115 -11.94 -5.32 -5.08
CA ALA A 115 -12.26 -5.38 -6.50
C ALA A 115 -11.19 -6.13 -7.30
N MET A 116 -9.91 -5.90 -7.00
CA MET A 116 -8.79 -6.59 -7.64
C MET A 116 -8.74 -8.07 -7.30
N ALA A 117 -8.92 -8.45 -6.03
CA ALA A 117 -8.98 -9.84 -5.60
C ALA A 117 -10.14 -10.58 -6.31
N MET A 118 -11.33 -9.98 -6.36
CA MET A 118 -12.48 -10.55 -7.08
C MET A 118 -12.26 -10.65 -8.60
N ALA A 119 -11.49 -9.76 -9.20
CA ALA A 119 -11.17 -9.84 -10.62
C ALA A 119 -10.15 -10.95 -10.91
N ALA A 120 -9.15 -11.10 -10.04
CA ALA A 120 -8.09 -12.10 -10.18
C ALA A 120 -8.61 -13.54 -10.06
N THR A 121 -9.68 -13.78 -9.30
CA THR A 121 -10.30 -15.12 -9.20
C THR A 121 -11.08 -15.54 -10.45
N LYS A 122 -11.42 -14.60 -11.36
CA LYS A 122 -12.19 -14.91 -12.57
C LYS A 122 -11.37 -15.63 -13.64
N ASN A 123 -10.06 -15.35 -13.72
CA ASN A 123 -9.18 -15.92 -14.72
C ASN A 123 -7.79 -16.16 -14.11
N ALA A 124 -7.21 -17.33 -14.39
CA ALA A 124 -5.82 -17.58 -14.05
C ALA A 124 -4.92 -16.58 -14.78
N THR A 125 -4.22 -15.74 -14.03
CA THR A 125 -3.31 -14.70 -14.54
C THR A 125 -2.02 -14.70 -13.73
N GLY A 126 -0.98 -14.08 -14.27
CA GLY A 126 0.32 -13.97 -13.63
C GLY A 126 1.10 -12.74 -14.09
N MET A 127 2.21 -12.46 -13.43
CA MET A 127 3.13 -11.39 -13.78
C MET A 127 4.55 -11.94 -13.90
N SER A 128 5.28 -11.48 -14.92
CA SER A 128 6.69 -11.83 -15.13
C SER A 128 7.54 -10.57 -15.20
N ALA A 129 8.64 -10.55 -14.44
CA ALA A 129 9.64 -9.50 -14.56
C ALA A 129 10.57 -9.81 -15.75
N ILE A 130 10.68 -8.87 -16.68
CA ILE A 130 11.61 -8.94 -17.81
C ILE A 130 12.82 -8.07 -17.48
N LEU A 131 14.01 -8.66 -17.49
CA LEU A 131 15.27 -7.97 -17.21
C LEU A 131 16.03 -7.68 -18.50
N GLY A 132 16.35 -6.41 -18.73
CA GLY A 132 17.02 -5.96 -19.96
C GLY A 132 16.10 -5.97 -21.18
N GLY A 133 16.71 -5.91 -22.37
CA GLY A 133 16.01 -5.81 -23.64
C GLY A 133 15.66 -4.38 -24.04
N ASP A 134 15.53 -4.16 -25.35
CA ASP A 134 14.98 -2.92 -25.89
C ASP A 134 13.45 -2.89 -25.70
N LYS A 135 12.91 -1.76 -25.22
CA LYS A 135 11.49 -1.60 -24.89
C LYS A 135 10.58 -1.93 -26.08
N ASN A 136 10.92 -1.43 -27.27
CA ASN A 136 10.10 -1.63 -28.45
C ASN A 136 10.12 -3.09 -28.89
N THR A 137 11.30 -3.73 -28.83
CA THR A 137 11.46 -5.15 -29.10
C THR A 137 10.64 -6.02 -28.15
N VAL A 138 10.66 -5.73 -26.85
CA VAL A 138 9.88 -6.47 -25.83
C VAL A 138 8.38 -6.31 -26.07
N ILE A 139 7.89 -5.08 -26.26
CA ILE A 139 6.46 -4.80 -26.52
C ILE A 139 6.01 -5.53 -27.79
N ASN A 140 6.78 -5.41 -28.88
CA ASN A 140 6.47 -6.09 -30.14
C ASN A 140 6.42 -7.61 -29.99
N GLN A 141 7.19 -8.20 -29.08
CA GLN A 141 7.15 -9.63 -28.84
C GLN A 141 5.92 -10.06 -28.01
N ILE A 142 5.53 -9.27 -27.01
CA ILE A 142 4.34 -9.53 -26.17
C ILE A 142 3.03 -9.39 -26.97
N LEU A 143 2.97 -8.45 -27.93
CA LEU A 143 1.76 -8.21 -28.72
C LEU A 143 1.57 -9.18 -29.90
N LYS A 144 2.56 -10.02 -30.21
CA LYS A 144 2.46 -11.05 -31.28
C LYS A 144 1.74 -12.32 -30.81
N THR A 145 1.64 -12.53 -29.50
CA THR A 145 0.81 -13.56 -28.85
C THR A 145 -0.61 -13.09 -28.72
#